data_AF-A0A2N9NGD5-F1
#
_entry.id   AF-A0A2N9NGD5-F1
#
_cell.length_a   1.000
_cell.length_b   1.000
_cell.length_c   1.000
_cell.angle_alpha   90.00
_cell.angle_beta   90.00
_cell.angle_gamma   90.00
#
_symmetry.space_group_name_H-M   'P 1'
#
loop_
_entity.id
_entity.type
_entity.pdbx_description
1 polymer ?
#
loop_
_entity_poly.entity_id
_entity_poly.type
_entity_poly.pdbx_seq_one_letter_code
_entity_poly.pdbx_strand_id
1 'polypeptide(L)'
;MKRIACSFAGLAILLSSPATGRAQSYSIDWYKISGGGGASTGGVYSVSGTIGQHDAGGPMTGGGYSLYGGYWALYAVQTPGLPWLYISRTGPSNVLVWWLSGSGSFTLQTNNNLTASPWVGYGGAVNSSNGTNSVTISPPTGNLYFRLKP
;
A
#
# COMPACT_ATOMS: atom_id res chain seq x y z
N MET A 1 -31.97 36.56 77.08
CA MET A 1 -32.76 35.87 76.02
C MET A 1 -32.09 36.14 74.67
N LYS A 2 -31.51 35.11 74.06
CA LYS A 2 -30.78 35.20 72.78
C LYS A 2 -31.78 35.26 71.62
N ARG A 3 -31.62 36.21 70.69
CA ARG A 3 -32.31 36.21 69.40
C ARG A 3 -31.27 36.10 68.30
N ILE A 4 -31.22 34.93 67.66
CA ILE A 4 -30.43 34.68 66.45
C ILE A 4 -31.36 35.03 65.28
N ALA A 5 -31.02 36.07 64.52
CA ALA A 5 -31.69 36.37 63.27
C ALA A 5 -31.17 35.40 62.20
N CYS A 6 -32.02 34.46 61.79
CA CYS A 6 -31.79 33.63 60.62
C CYS A 6 -31.96 34.47 59.36
N SER A 7 -30.84 34.93 58.78
CA SER A 7 -30.81 35.50 57.44
C SER A 7 -31.16 34.42 56.40
N PHE A 8 -32.40 34.42 55.92
CA PHE A 8 -32.86 33.56 54.81
C PHE A 8 -32.48 34.11 53.41
N ALA A 9 -31.62 35.14 53.33
CA ALA A 9 -31.24 35.74 52.04
C ALA A 9 -30.13 34.97 51.29
N GLY A 10 -29.48 33.98 51.92
CA GLY A 10 -28.34 33.28 51.32
C GLY A 10 -28.68 32.10 50.40
N LEU A 11 -29.89 31.52 50.50
CA LEU A 11 -30.21 30.27 49.82
C LEU A 11 -30.80 30.46 48.41
N ALA A 12 -31.33 31.65 48.10
CA ALA A 12 -31.96 31.92 46.80
C ALA A 12 -30.97 32.30 45.68
N ILE A 13 -29.72 32.64 46.00
CA ILE A 13 -28.71 33.08 45.02
C ILE A 13 -27.86 31.89 44.48
N LEU A 14 -27.89 30.74 45.16
CA LEU A 14 -27.13 29.55 44.73
C LEU A 14 -27.84 28.69 43.67
N LEU A 15 -29.11 28.98 43.33
CA LEU A 15 -29.87 28.22 42.33
C LEU A 15 -29.90 28.87 40.93
N SER A 16 -29.24 30.00 40.70
CA SER A 16 -29.33 30.74 39.45
C SER A 16 -28.05 30.78 38.62
N SER A 17 -27.19 29.75 38.72
CA SER A 17 -26.11 29.56 37.75
C SER A 17 -26.58 28.62 36.65
N PRO A 18 -27.02 29.09 35.46
CA PRO A 18 -27.14 28.22 34.33
C PRO A 18 -25.72 27.75 33.99
N ALA A 19 -25.42 26.48 34.28
CA ALA A 19 -24.25 25.81 33.76
C ALA A 19 -24.45 25.72 32.25
N THR A 20 -24.00 26.74 31.52
CA THR A 20 -23.94 26.72 30.06
C THR A 20 -22.86 25.72 29.66
N GLY A 21 -23.28 24.46 29.52
CA GLY A 21 -22.45 23.41 28.93
C GLY A 21 -22.07 23.85 27.52
N ARG A 22 -20.82 24.27 27.32
CA ARG A 22 -20.30 24.53 25.98
C ARG A 22 -20.11 23.18 25.31
N ALA A 23 -21.12 22.74 24.56
CA ALA A 23 -20.92 21.70 23.57
C ALA A 23 -19.92 22.25 22.54
N GLN A 24 -18.78 21.59 22.48
CA GLN A 24 -17.74 21.81 21.49
C GLN A 24 -18.29 21.54 20.09
N SER A 25 -18.36 22.59 19.25
CA SER A 25 -18.67 22.45 17.83
C SER A 25 -17.46 21.86 17.12
N TYR A 26 -17.43 20.54 17.05
CA TYR A 26 -16.53 19.85 16.14
C TYR A 26 -17.27 19.65 14.82
N SER A 27 -16.81 20.33 13.77
CA SER A 27 -17.20 20.01 12.39
C SER A 27 -16.10 19.18 11.76
N ILE A 28 -16.49 18.11 11.07
CA ILE A 28 -15.64 17.47 10.08
C ILE A 28 -16.01 18.14 8.76
N ASP A 29 -15.25 19.15 8.37
CA ASP A 29 -15.55 19.96 7.19
C ASP A 29 -15.43 19.15 5.89
N TRP A 30 -14.70 18.02 5.94
CA TRP A 30 -14.51 17.15 4.80
C TRP A 30 -14.13 15.71 5.20
N TYR A 31 -14.63 14.75 4.42
CA TYR A 31 -14.36 13.32 4.58
C TYR A 31 -14.15 12.65 3.20
N LYS A 32 -13.36 11.58 3.16
CA LYS A 32 -13.25 10.67 2.00
C LYS A 32 -13.80 9.30 2.37
N ILE A 33 -14.71 8.76 1.56
CA ILE A 33 -15.01 7.32 1.59
C ILE A 33 -13.88 6.61 0.85
N SER A 34 -13.00 5.95 1.60
CA SER A 34 -11.81 5.26 1.06
C SER A 34 -11.96 3.73 1.07
N GLY A 35 -13.14 3.25 1.41
CA GLY A 35 -13.53 1.85 1.30
C GLY A 35 -14.79 1.76 0.44
N GLY A 36 -14.63 1.28 -0.79
CA GLY A 36 -15.72 1.16 -1.74
C GLY A 36 -15.33 0.23 -2.89
N GLY A 37 -16.31 -0.52 -3.38
CA GLY A 37 -16.14 -1.60 -4.34
C GLY A 37 -17.24 -2.63 -4.19
N GLY A 38 -17.36 -3.53 -5.16
CA GLY A 38 -18.40 -4.55 -5.18
C GLY A 38 -18.40 -5.36 -6.46
N ALA A 39 -19.11 -6.48 -6.42
CA ALA A 39 -19.41 -7.29 -7.58
C ALA A 39 -20.74 -6.83 -8.20
N SER A 40 -20.69 -6.37 -9.44
CA SER A 40 -21.85 -6.14 -10.28
C SER A 40 -22.12 -7.40 -11.11
N THR A 41 -23.33 -7.92 -11.05
CA THR A 41 -23.73 -9.13 -11.79
C THR A 41 -24.76 -8.81 -12.87
N GLY A 42 -24.61 -9.42 -14.04
CA GLY A 42 -25.57 -9.38 -15.14
C GLY A 42 -25.68 -10.76 -15.78
N GLY A 43 -26.59 -11.59 -15.29
CA GLY A 43 -26.72 -12.99 -15.72
C GLY A 43 -25.50 -13.83 -15.31
N VAL A 44 -24.85 -14.47 -16.28
CA VAL A 44 -23.67 -15.34 -16.05
C VAL A 44 -22.37 -14.56 -15.84
N TYR A 45 -22.41 -13.22 -15.99
CA TYR A 45 -21.23 -12.38 -15.89
C TYR A 45 -21.20 -11.63 -14.56
N SER A 46 -20.00 -11.59 -13.96
CA SER A 46 -19.70 -10.83 -12.76
C SER A 46 -18.50 -9.93 -13.02
N VAL A 47 -18.63 -8.66 -12.66
CA VAL A 47 -17.56 -7.66 -12.70
C VAL A 47 -17.35 -7.17 -11.29
N SER A 48 -16.21 -7.52 -10.70
CA SER A 48 -15.80 -6.97 -9.41
C SER A 48 -14.86 -5.80 -9.62
N GLY A 49 -15.19 -4.67 -9.00
CA GLY A 49 -14.36 -3.46 -9.03
C GLY A 49 -14.23 -2.85 -7.65
N THR A 50 -13.28 -1.93 -7.51
CA THR A 50 -13.13 -1.08 -6.33
C THR A 50 -13.03 0.38 -6.75
N ILE A 51 -13.24 1.28 -5.80
CA ILE A 51 -13.10 2.72 -6.01
C ILE A 51 -11.65 3.12 -5.72
N GLY A 52 -10.95 3.62 -6.72
CA GLY A 52 -9.62 4.18 -6.57
C GLY A 52 -9.67 5.59 -5.95
N GLN A 53 -8.79 5.87 -5.00
CA GLN A 53 -8.58 7.22 -4.49
C GLN A 53 -7.53 7.92 -5.38
N HIS A 54 -7.91 8.92 -6.16
CA HIS A 54 -6.97 9.62 -7.05
C HIS A 54 -5.88 10.40 -6.29
N ASP A 55 -6.13 10.71 -5.02
CA ASP A 55 -5.23 11.43 -4.11
C ASP A 55 -4.18 10.52 -3.45
N ALA A 56 -4.12 9.25 -3.85
CA ALA A 56 -3.05 8.34 -3.47
C ALA A 56 -1.73 8.83 -4.07
N GLY A 57 -0.94 9.53 -3.26
CA GLY A 57 0.40 10.02 -3.61
C GLY A 57 1.52 8.98 -3.45
N GLY A 58 2.76 9.48 -3.45
CA GLY A 58 3.96 8.68 -3.22
C GLY A 58 4.01 7.99 -1.84
N PRO A 59 5.05 7.20 -1.56
CA PRO A 59 5.14 6.42 -0.34
C PRO A 59 5.23 7.34 0.89
N MET A 60 4.42 7.06 1.90
CA MET A 60 4.65 7.54 3.25
C MET A 60 5.84 6.74 3.83
N THR A 61 6.98 7.38 4.00
CA THR A 61 8.20 6.74 4.52
C THR A 61 8.42 7.04 5.99
N GLY A 62 8.83 6.03 6.77
CA GLY A 62 9.21 6.18 8.17
C GLY A 62 10.15 5.06 8.62
N GLY A 63 11.38 5.42 9.03
CA GLY A 63 12.42 4.43 9.32
C GLY A 63 12.74 3.55 8.10
N GLY A 64 12.79 2.24 8.29
CA GLY A 64 12.96 1.25 7.20
C GLY A 64 11.66 0.85 6.48
N TYR A 65 10.55 1.54 6.75
CA TYR A 65 9.22 1.17 6.26
C TYR A 65 8.67 2.21 5.29
N SER A 66 7.86 1.74 4.35
CA SER A 66 7.19 2.53 3.32
C SER A 66 5.76 2.03 3.18
N LEU A 67 4.80 2.96 3.18
CA LEU A 67 3.38 2.70 2.98
C LEU A 67 2.87 3.56 1.83
N TYR A 68 2.48 2.95 0.73
CA TYR A 68 1.74 3.64 -0.32
C TYR A 68 0.24 3.63 0.01
N GLY A 69 -0.38 4.81 -0.04
CA GLY A 69 -1.84 4.89 -0.10
C GLY A 69 -2.34 4.49 -1.49
N GLY A 70 -3.60 4.06 -1.61
CA GLY A 70 -4.25 3.79 -2.89
C GLY A 70 -4.42 2.31 -3.24
N TYR A 71 -5.25 2.08 -4.26
CA TYR A 71 -5.76 0.75 -4.63
C TYR A 71 -4.80 -0.10 -5.50
N TRP A 72 -3.74 0.50 -6.05
CA TRP A 72 -2.73 -0.19 -6.88
C TRP A 72 -1.30 0.12 -6.42
N ALA A 73 -1.00 -0.13 -5.14
CA ALA A 73 0.37 -0.20 -4.72
C ALA A 73 1.04 -1.41 -5.42
N LEU A 74 1.68 -1.18 -6.56
CA LEU A 74 2.59 -2.16 -7.16
C LEU A 74 3.80 -2.26 -6.24
N TYR A 75 3.76 -3.21 -5.31
CA TYR A 75 4.88 -3.56 -4.45
C TYR A 75 5.96 -4.27 -5.28
N ALA A 76 6.77 -3.49 -5.97
CA ALA A 76 8.12 -3.89 -6.34
C ALA A 76 9.09 -3.17 -5.39
N VAL A 77 9.27 -3.71 -4.19
CA VAL A 77 10.29 -3.19 -3.27
C VAL A 77 11.65 -3.57 -3.83
N GLN A 78 12.31 -2.61 -4.47
CA GLN A 78 13.71 -2.76 -4.84
C GLN A 78 14.52 -2.96 -3.56
N THR A 79 15.27 -4.06 -3.50
CA THR A 79 16.21 -4.25 -2.40
C THR A 79 17.31 -3.19 -2.54
N PRO A 80 17.60 -2.39 -1.50
CA PRO A 80 18.61 -1.34 -1.57
C PRO A 80 19.95 -1.88 -2.09
N GLY A 81 20.55 -1.19 -3.05
CA GLY A 81 21.84 -1.57 -3.65
C GLY A 81 21.76 -2.58 -4.81
N LEU A 82 20.58 -3.14 -5.12
CA LEU A 82 20.41 -3.98 -6.31
C LEU A 82 20.07 -3.13 -7.55
N PRO A 83 20.50 -3.54 -8.76
CA PRO A 83 20.08 -2.89 -9.99
C PRO A 83 18.60 -3.10 -10.24
N TRP A 84 18.03 -2.25 -11.09
CA TRP A 84 16.66 -2.38 -11.55
C TRP A 84 16.48 -3.67 -12.36
N LEU A 85 15.38 -4.38 -12.07
CA LEU A 85 14.91 -5.51 -12.86
C LEU A 85 13.78 -5.05 -13.76
N TYR A 86 13.96 -5.20 -15.07
CA TYR A 86 13.03 -4.77 -16.09
C TYR A 86 12.33 -5.96 -16.74
N ILE A 87 11.10 -5.74 -17.19
CA ILE A 87 10.28 -6.74 -17.88
C ILE A 87 9.55 -6.10 -19.06
N SER A 88 9.57 -6.75 -20.22
CA SER A 88 8.85 -6.32 -21.42
C SER A 88 8.48 -7.52 -22.28
N ARG A 89 7.45 -7.34 -23.11
CA ARG A 89 7.08 -8.35 -24.11
C ARG A 89 7.93 -8.15 -25.35
N THR A 90 8.50 -9.24 -25.88
CA THR A 90 9.31 -9.25 -27.12
C THR A 90 8.66 -10.05 -28.24
N GLY A 91 7.44 -10.54 -28.05
CA GLY A 91 6.67 -11.25 -29.05
C GLY A 91 5.28 -11.66 -28.53
N PRO A 92 4.53 -12.46 -29.31
CA PRO A 92 3.18 -12.89 -28.92
C PRO A 92 3.17 -13.63 -27.58
N SER A 93 4.18 -14.47 -27.36
CA SER A 93 4.30 -15.37 -26.21
C SER A 93 5.70 -15.33 -25.59
N ASN A 94 6.40 -14.19 -25.71
CA ASN A 94 7.77 -14.05 -25.21
C ASN A 94 7.86 -12.83 -24.30
N VAL A 95 8.52 -13.02 -23.17
CA VAL A 95 8.84 -11.96 -22.21
C VAL A 95 10.34 -11.88 -22.04
N LEU A 96 10.90 -10.69 -22.19
CA LEU A 96 12.28 -10.39 -21.85
C LEU A 96 12.32 -9.86 -20.42
N VAL A 97 13.18 -10.47 -19.60
CA VAL A 97 13.53 -10.01 -18.26
C VAL A 97 15.00 -9.62 -18.30
N TRP A 98 15.36 -8.40 -17.89
CA TRP A 98 16.74 -7.93 -17.96
C TRP A 98 17.11 -7.01 -16.81
N TRP A 99 18.40 -6.96 -16.49
CA TRP A 99 18.99 -6.09 -15.49
C TRP A 99 20.40 -5.70 -15.90
N LEU A 100 20.84 -4.53 -15.45
CA LEU A 100 22.23 -4.12 -15.62
C LEU A 100 23.11 -4.96 -14.68
N SER A 101 24.24 -5.46 -15.18
CA SER A 101 25.16 -6.26 -14.37
C SER A 101 25.74 -5.46 -13.20
N GLY A 102 25.83 -4.12 -13.33
CA GLY A 102 26.38 -3.25 -12.28
C GLY A 102 27.82 -3.64 -11.89
N SER A 103 28.26 -3.15 -10.73
CA SER A 103 29.56 -3.53 -10.11
C SER A 103 29.47 -4.77 -9.21
N GLY A 104 28.28 -5.37 -9.05
CA GLY A 104 28.05 -6.53 -8.19
C GLY A 104 27.70 -7.79 -8.98
N SER A 105 27.88 -8.96 -8.37
CA SER A 105 27.32 -10.20 -8.87
C SER A 105 25.89 -10.35 -8.35
N PHE A 106 24.93 -10.53 -9.26
CA PHE A 106 23.53 -10.74 -8.89
C PHE A 106 22.99 -11.95 -9.65
N THR A 107 22.24 -12.79 -8.95
CA THR A 107 21.56 -13.95 -9.51
C THR A 107 20.08 -13.67 -9.68
N LEU A 108 19.53 -14.07 -10.83
CA LEU A 108 18.09 -14.06 -11.04
C LEU A 108 17.48 -15.25 -10.29
N GLN A 109 16.46 -14.98 -9.48
CA GLN A 109 15.65 -16.00 -8.83
C GLN A 109 14.22 -15.95 -9.35
N THR A 110 13.57 -17.11 -9.37
CA THR A 110 12.18 -17.27 -9.78
C THR A 110 11.34 -18.02 -8.77
N ASN A 111 10.03 -17.79 -8.80
CA ASN A 111 9.04 -18.52 -8.03
C ASN A 111 7.68 -18.50 -8.75
N ASN A 112 6.88 -19.55 -8.64
CA ASN A 112 5.50 -19.58 -9.14
C ASN A 112 4.49 -18.95 -8.16
N ASN A 113 4.92 -18.66 -6.92
CA ASN A 113 4.13 -17.99 -5.90
C ASN A 113 4.99 -16.89 -5.23
N LEU A 114 4.52 -15.65 -5.31
CA LEU A 114 5.21 -14.46 -4.77
C LEU A 114 5.54 -14.57 -3.27
N THR A 115 4.69 -15.25 -2.52
CA THR A 115 4.78 -15.35 -1.04
C THR A 115 5.45 -16.63 -0.55
N ALA A 116 5.67 -17.61 -1.44
CA ALA A 116 6.25 -18.88 -1.07
C ALA A 116 7.78 -18.78 -0.92
N SER A 117 8.34 -19.63 -0.06
CA SER A 117 9.76 -19.79 0.18
C SER A 117 10.11 -21.30 0.13
N PRO A 118 11.29 -21.69 -0.37
CA PRO A 118 12.38 -20.85 -0.87
C PRO A 118 12.16 -20.35 -2.31
N TRP A 119 12.76 -19.21 -2.64
CA TRP A 119 12.95 -18.81 -4.04
C TRP A 119 14.19 -19.52 -4.60
N VAL A 120 14.08 -20.02 -5.82
CA VAL A 120 15.13 -20.79 -6.47
C VAL A 120 15.85 -19.95 -7.51
N GLY A 121 17.11 -20.27 -7.79
CA GLY A 121 17.84 -19.67 -8.91
C GLY A 121 17.14 -19.97 -10.23
N TYR A 122 17.15 -19.02 -11.15
CA TYR A 122 16.61 -19.23 -12.49
C TYR A 122 17.39 -20.37 -13.18
N GLY A 123 16.66 -21.42 -13.60
CA GLY A 123 17.27 -22.63 -14.15
C GLY A 123 17.67 -22.54 -15.63
N GLY A 124 17.31 -21.46 -16.33
CA GLY A 124 17.67 -21.26 -17.74
C GLY A 124 18.98 -20.48 -17.92
N ALA A 125 19.42 -20.36 -19.16
CA ALA A 125 20.60 -19.57 -19.50
C ALA A 125 20.33 -18.06 -19.36
N VAL A 126 21.28 -17.34 -18.76
CA VAL A 126 21.32 -15.88 -18.74
C VAL A 126 22.28 -15.40 -19.82
N ASN A 127 21.79 -14.56 -20.73
CA ASN A 127 22.60 -13.96 -21.78
C ASN A 127 23.14 -12.62 -21.29
N SER A 128 24.46 -12.50 -21.22
CA SER A 128 25.17 -11.29 -20.82
C SER A 128 25.81 -10.63 -22.03
N SER A 129 25.44 -9.38 -22.31
CA SER A 129 26.02 -8.59 -23.41
C SER A 129 26.10 -7.12 -23.02
N ASN A 130 27.26 -6.48 -23.25
CA ASN A 130 27.48 -5.05 -23.03
C ASN A 130 27.01 -4.55 -21.64
N GLY A 131 27.29 -5.31 -20.58
CA GLY A 131 26.89 -4.94 -19.21
C GLY A 131 25.40 -5.11 -18.89
N THR A 132 24.63 -5.77 -19.77
CA THR A 132 23.23 -6.12 -19.55
C THR A 132 23.07 -7.63 -19.52
N ASN A 133 22.45 -8.13 -18.45
CA ASN A 133 22.04 -9.52 -18.32
C ASN A 133 20.57 -9.64 -18.72
N SER A 134 20.25 -10.66 -19.51
CA SER A 134 18.91 -10.84 -20.06
C SER A 134 18.51 -12.29 -20.15
N VAL A 135 17.21 -12.53 -20.00
CA VAL A 135 16.57 -13.83 -20.09
C VAL A 135 15.30 -13.68 -20.90
N THR A 136 15.09 -14.57 -21.87
CA THR A 136 13.81 -14.67 -22.58
C THR A 136 13.01 -15.84 -22.03
N ILE A 137 11.77 -15.57 -21.63
CA ILE A 137 10.82 -16.53 -21.09
C ILE A 137 9.81 -16.84 -22.19
N SER A 138 9.80 -18.11 -22.63
CA SER A 138 9.00 -18.57 -23.76
C SER A 138 8.59 -20.03 -23.61
N PRO A 139 7.29 -20.35 -23.73
CA PRO A 139 6.13 -19.49 -23.48
C PRO A 139 5.94 -19.25 -21.96
N PRO A 140 5.53 -18.04 -21.52
CA PRO A 140 5.16 -17.84 -20.13
C PRO A 140 3.91 -18.68 -19.82
N THR A 141 4.05 -19.63 -18.90
CA THR A 141 2.97 -20.49 -18.43
C THR A 141 2.63 -20.14 -16.99
N GLY A 142 1.36 -19.84 -16.73
CA GLY A 142 0.90 -19.43 -15.40
C GLY A 142 1.59 -18.16 -14.88
N ASN A 143 1.65 -18.04 -13.55
CA ASN A 143 2.31 -16.94 -12.87
C ASN A 143 3.77 -17.31 -12.58
N LEU A 144 4.70 -16.46 -13.00
CA LEU A 144 6.13 -16.57 -12.68
C LEU A 144 6.63 -15.22 -12.20
N TYR A 145 7.17 -15.20 -10.99
CA TYR A 145 7.71 -14.03 -10.32
C TYR A 145 9.22 -14.05 -10.37
N PHE A 146 9.83 -12.86 -10.44
CA PHE A 146 11.27 -12.68 -10.58
C PHE A 146 11.79 -11.74 -9.50
N ARG A 147 12.99 -12.03 -9.00
CA ARG A 147 13.75 -11.09 -8.17
C ARG A 147 15.25 -11.26 -8.41
N LEU A 148 16.00 -10.22 -8.14
CA LEU A 148 17.45 -10.30 -8.06
C LEU A 148 17.86 -10.61 -6.62
N LYS A 149 18.91 -11.42 -6.47
CA LYS A 149 19.56 -11.68 -5.20
C LYS A 149 21.07 -11.44 -5.35
N PRO A 150 21.72 -10.72 -4.43
CA PRO A 150 23.18 -10.64 -4.39
C PRO A 150 23.81 -12.03 -4.24
#